data_AF-A0A9E3XFC3-F1
#
_entry.id   AF-A0A9E3XFC3-F1
#
_cell.length_a   1.000
_cell.length_b   1.000
_cell.length_c   1.000
_cell.angle_alpha   90.00
_cell.angle_beta   90.00
_cell.angle_gamma   90.00
#
_symmetry.space_group_name_H-M   'P 1'
#
loop_
_entity.id
_entity.type
_entity.pdbx_description
1 polymer ?
#
loop_
_entity_poly.entity_id
_entity_poly.type
_entity_poly.pdbx_seq_one_letter_code
_entity_poly.pdbx_strand_id
1 'polypeptide(L)'
;MSKKGFTLLPTAIKDLFIKSIDTPVDFIIRFNVHPNFFTILGLIASAIGAVFYAMGNLIGGGAGILIGGICDTFDGKIARKSGRSSKFGALFDSSLDRYAEFMMFLGIMAYLIKFNDPLYTVTTVVAFLALNGSILV
;
A
#
# COMPACT_ATOMS: atom_id res chain seq x y z
N MET A 1 -31.74 -5.74 -17.31
CA MET A 1 -31.75 -6.75 -16.23
C MET A 1 -30.33 -6.89 -15.70
N SER A 2 -30.06 -6.37 -14.50
CA SER A 2 -28.71 -6.33 -13.92
C SER A 2 -28.25 -7.73 -13.53
N LYS A 3 -27.15 -8.21 -14.12
CA LYS A 3 -26.50 -9.46 -13.73
C LYS A 3 -25.96 -9.28 -12.31
N LYS A 4 -26.65 -9.85 -11.32
CA LYS A 4 -26.15 -9.95 -9.95
C LYS A 4 -24.91 -10.84 -9.96
N GLY A 5 -23.73 -10.23 -10.05
CA GLY A 5 -22.45 -10.90 -9.90
C GLY A 5 -22.35 -11.53 -8.51
N PHE A 6 -21.72 -12.71 -8.46
CA PHE A 6 -21.45 -13.44 -7.23
C PHE A 6 -20.74 -12.51 -6.23
N THR A 7 -21.41 -12.13 -5.14
CA THR A 7 -20.85 -11.21 -4.15
C THR A 7 -20.29 -12.06 -3.00
N LEU A 8 -18.96 -12.17 -2.92
CA LEU A 8 -18.25 -13.01 -1.95
C LEU A 8 -18.44 -12.54 -0.49
N LEU A 9 -18.75 -11.26 -0.28
CA LEU A 9 -18.93 -10.65 1.04
C LEU A 9 -20.40 -10.29 1.28
N PRO A 10 -20.92 -10.49 2.51
CA PRO A 10 -22.23 -9.97 2.90
C PRO A 10 -22.31 -8.47 2.63
N THR A 11 -23.39 -8.01 1.98
CA THR A 11 -23.60 -6.61 1.62
C THR A 11 -23.51 -5.68 2.84
N ALA A 12 -24.02 -6.10 4.00
CA ALA A 12 -23.92 -5.34 5.23
C ALA A 12 -22.46 -5.03 5.65
N ILE A 13 -21.56 -6.01 5.51
CA ILE A 13 -20.14 -5.84 5.87
C ILE A 13 -19.44 -4.92 4.87
N LYS A 14 -19.72 -5.11 3.58
CA LYS A 14 -19.19 -4.26 2.51
C LYS A 14 -19.60 -2.80 2.71
N ASP A 15 -20.89 -2.56 2.96
CA ASP A 15 -21.44 -1.22 3.10
C ASP A 15 -20.91 -0.54 4.37
N LEU A 16 -20.75 -1.29 5.47
CA LEU A 16 -20.11 -0.81 6.69
C LEU A 16 -18.67 -0.37 6.42
N PHE A 17 -17.87 -1.21 5.76
CA PHE A 17 -16.48 -0.89 5.43
C PHE A 17 -16.37 0.35 4.54
N ILE A 18 -17.18 0.42 3.48
CA ILE A 18 -17.19 1.57 2.56
C ILE A 18 -17.54 2.84 3.33
N LYS A 19 -18.57 2.81 4.18
CA LYS A 19 -19.01 3.96 4.98
C LYS A 19 -17.94 4.44 5.97
N SER A 20 -17.24 3.51 6.63
CA SER A 20 -16.16 3.81 7.57
C SER A 20 -15.01 4.56 6.92
N ILE A 21 -14.69 4.22 5.66
CA ILE A 21 -13.63 4.90 4.88
C ILE A 21 -14.15 6.18 4.22
N ASP A 22 -15.40 6.21 3.76
CA ASP A 22 -15.94 7.37 3.04
C ASP A 22 -16.12 8.60 3.94
N THR A 23 -16.48 8.39 5.20
CA THR A 23 -16.67 9.47 6.18
C THR A 23 -15.42 10.35 6.34
N PRO A 24 -14.21 9.81 6.63
CA PRO A 24 -13.00 10.62 6.70
C PRO A 24 -12.60 11.19 5.34
N VAL A 25 -12.78 10.46 4.23
CA VAL A 25 -12.49 10.95 2.88
C VAL A 25 -13.32 12.20 2.55
N ASP A 26 -14.61 12.18 2.84
CA ASP A 26 -15.51 13.31 2.57
C ASP A 26 -15.16 14.54 3.43
N PHE A 27 -14.63 14.32 4.63
CA PHE A 27 -14.09 15.40 5.46
C PHE A 27 -12.81 16.00 4.86
N ILE A 28 -11.87 15.15 4.43
CA ILE A 28 -10.59 15.56 3.83
C ILE A 28 -10.80 16.37 2.54
N ILE A 29 -11.76 15.97 1.70
CA ILE A 29 -12.06 16.66 0.44
C ILE A 29 -12.44 18.13 0.67
N ARG A 30 -13.02 18.47 1.83
CA ARG A 30 -13.36 19.87 2.18
C ARG A 30 -12.14 20.77 2.29
N PHE A 31 -10.96 20.21 2.59
CA PHE A 31 -9.70 20.93 2.67
C PHE A 31 -9.00 21.07 1.31
N ASN A 32 -9.63 20.60 0.22
CA ASN A 32 -9.15 20.71 -1.14
C ASN A 32 -7.76 20.06 -1.40
N VAL A 33 -7.36 19.12 -0.55
CA VAL A 33 -6.06 18.41 -0.63
C VAL A 33 -5.95 17.62 -1.94
N HIS A 34 -4.77 17.63 -2.55
CA HIS A 34 -4.51 16.88 -3.78
C HIS A 34 -4.32 15.38 -3.47
N PRO A 35 -4.89 14.44 -4.27
CA PRO A 35 -4.77 13.00 -4.03
C PRO A 35 -3.32 12.53 -3.82
N ASN A 36 -2.39 12.99 -4.66
CA ASN A 36 -0.96 12.64 -4.58
C ASN A 36 -0.30 12.93 -3.21
N PHE A 37 -0.89 13.78 -2.37
CA PHE A 37 -0.41 13.97 -1.01
C PHE A 37 -0.47 12.66 -0.21
N PHE A 38 -1.57 11.92 -0.33
CA PHE A 38 -1.76 10.64 0.34
C PHE A 38 -0.87 9.56 -0.27
N THR A 39 -0.67 9.55 -1.59
CA THR A 39 0.29 8.65 -2.24
C THR A 39 1.71 8.84 -1.69
N ILE A 40 2.17 10.10 -1.56
CA ILE A 40 3.49 10.42 -1.00
C ILE A 40 3.54 10.06 0.50
N LEU A 41 2.48 10.33 1.25
CA LEU A 41 2.40 9.97 2.66
C LEU A 41 2.50 8.46 2.86
N GLY A 42 1.83 7.69 2.01
CA GLY A 42 1.89 6.23 1.99
C GLY A 42 3.30 5.73 1.70
N LEU A 43 3.97 6.31 0.71
CA LEU A 43 5.38 6.00 0.41
C LEU A 43 6.30 6.28 1.61
N ILE A 44 6.13 7.41 2.30
CA ILE A 44 6.92 7.75 3.48
C ILE A 44 6.65 6.76 4.62
N ALA A 45 5.39 6.41 4.86
CA ALA A 45 5.02 5.43 5.88
C ALA A 45 5.65 4.05 5.60
N SER A 46 5.63 3.62 4.33
CA SER A 46 6.31 2.40 3.88
C SER A 46 7.83 2.49 4.06
N ALA A 47 8.46 3.62 3.71
CA ALA A 47 9.90 3.81 3.92
C ALA A 47 10.28 3.71 5.42
N ILE A 48 9.48 4.30 6.32
CA ILE A 48 9.67 4.18 7.77
C ILE A 48 9.46 2.72 8.22
N GLY A 49 8.44 2.04 7.69
CA GLY A 49 8.18 0.63 7.95
C GLY A 49 9.35 -0.27 7.53
N ALA A 50 9.94 -0.01 6.36
CA ALA A 50 11.12 -0.71 5.87
C ALA A 50 12.32 -0.56 6.82
N VAL A 51 12.55 0.65 7.37
CA VAL A 51 13.58 0.88 8.39
C VAL A 51 13.30 0.06 9.65
N PHE A 52 12.05 0.02 10.12
CA PHE A 52 11.69 -0.81 11.27
C PHE A 52 11.91 -2.30 11.00
N TYR A 53 11.58 -2.80 9.81
CA TYR A 53 11.91 -4.17 9.43
C TYR A 53 13.41 -4.40 9.49
N ALA A 54 14.23 -3.53 8.92
CA ALA A 54 15.69 -3.67 8.94
C ALA A 54 16.26 -3.70 10.38
N MET A 55 15.62 -3.00 11.31
CA MET A 55 15.95 -3.01 12.74
C MET A 55 15.44 -4.25 13.49
N GLY A 56 14.65 -5.11 12.85
CA GLY A 56 14.01 -6.28 13.46
C GLY A 56 12.71 -5.99 14.19
N ASN A 57 12.20 -4.76 14.13
CA ASN A 57 10.90 -4.40 14.69
C ASN A 57 9.79 -4.76 13.68
N LEU A 58 9.36 -6.03 13.71
CA LEU A 58 8.34 -6.53 12.80
C LEU A 58 6.97 -5.85 12.98
N ILE A 59 6.64 -5.45 14.21
CA ILE A 59 5.38 -4.75 14.51
C ILE A 59 5.40 -3.35 13.90
N GLY A 60 6.50 -2.61 14.07
CA GLY A 60 6.69 -1.29 13.48
C GLY A 60 6.70 -1.34 11.95
N GLY A 61 7.35 -2.36 11.37
CA GLY A 61 7.33 -2.58 9.93
C GLY A 61 5.93 -2.88 9.39
N GLY A 62 5.19 -3.77 10.06
CA GLY A 62 3.81 -4.08 9.72
C GLY A 62 2.86 -2.89 9.85
N ALA A 63 3.07 -2.04 10.87
CA ALA A 63 2.33 -0.80 11.01
C ALA A 63 2.57 0.15 9.83
N GLY A 64 3.81 0.25 9.33
CA GLY A 64 4.14 1.02 8.14
C GLY A 64 3.37 0.57 6.89
N ILE A 65 3.30 -0.74 6.65
CA ILE A 65 2.50 -1.33 5.55
C ILE A 65 1.02 -0.94 5.69
N LEU A 66 0.45 -1.12 6.88
CA LEU A 66 -0.97 -0.84 7.11
C LEU A 66 -1.30 0.63 6.87
N ILE A 67 -0.44 1.54 7.34
CA ILE A 67 -0.61 2.98 7.11
C ILE A 67 -0.48 3.31 5.62
N GLY A 68 0.51 2.72 4.92
CA GLY A 68 0.68 2.85 3.48
C GLY A 68 -0.57 2.45 2.69
N GLY A 69 -1.12 1.26 2.95
CA GLY A 69 -2.32 0.77 2.28
C GLY A 69 -3.59 1.57 2.59
N ILE A 70 -3.70 2.14 3.79
CA ILE A 70 -4.79 3.09 4.11
C ILE A 70 -4.65 4.35 3.26
N CYS A 71 -3.43 4.87 3.09
CA CYS A 71 -3.18 6.07 2.28
C CYS A 71 -3.51 5.86 0.80
N ASP A 72 -3.12 4.73 0.20
CA ASP A 72 -3.50 4.31 -1.16
C ASP A 72 -5.03 4.23 -1.32
N THR A 73 -5.71 3.60 -0.36
CA THR A 73 -7.19 3.56 -0.36
C THR A 73 -7.79 4.98 -0.34
N PHE A 74 -7.16 5.92 0.37
CA PHE A 74 -7.62 7.29 0.49
C PHE A 74 -7.35 8.09 -0.78
N ASP A 75 -6.15 8.04 -1.37
CA ASP A 75 -5.83 8.81 -2.58
C ASP A 75 -6.77 8.44 -3.74
N GLY A 76 -7.05 7.16 -3.95
CA GLY A 76 -7.89 6.69 -5.05
C GLY A 76 -9.33 7.11 -4.84
N LYS A 77 -9.82 7.06 -3.60
CA LYS A 77 -11.17 7.55 -3.27
C LYS A 77 -11.28 9.07 -3.38
N ILE A 78 -10.29 9.81 -2.89
CA ILE A 78 -10.25 11.28 -3.00
C ILE A 78 -10.19 11.68 -4.47
N ALA A 79 -9.35 11.05 -5.30
CA ALA A 79 -9.24 11.32 -6.73
C ALA A 79 -10.57 11.11 -7.45
N ARG A 80 -11.27 10.01 -7.15
CA ARG A 80 -12.59 9.70 -7.73
C ARG A 80 -13.67 10.68 -7.28
N LYS A 81 -13.78 10.95 -5.98
CA LYS A 81 -14.83 11.83 -5.44
C LYS A 81 -14.61 13.31 -5.74
N SER A 82 -13.36 13.76 -5.89
CA SER A 82 -13.02 15.15 -6.22
C SER A 82 -12.94 15.43 -7.72
N GLY A 83 -13.18 14.43 -8.58
CA GLY A 83 -13.08 14.58 -10.04
C GLY A 83 -11.64 14.78 -10.55
N ARG A 84 -10.63 14.42 -9.76
CA ARG A 84 -9.19 14.58 -10.06
C ARG A 84 -8.52 13.31 -10.56
N SER A 85 -9.29 12.28 -10.90
CA SER A 85 -8.76 11.05 -11.50
C SER A 85 -8.10 11.36 -12.85
N SER A 86 -6.84 10.96 -13.01
CA SER A 86 -6.09 11.13 -14.26
C SER A 86 -5.24 9.91 -14.57
N LYS A 87 -4.91 9.69 -15.85
CA LYS A 87 -4.01 8.59 -16.28
C LYS A 87 -2.62 8.73 -15.67
N PHE A 88 -2.13 9.97 -15.58
CA PHE A 88 -0.85 10.27 -14.94
C PHE A 88 -0.90 9.93 -13.44
N GLY A 89 -1.97 10.34 -12.73
CA GLY A 89 -2.14 10.01 -11.32
C GLY A 89 -2.15 8.51 -11.07
N ALA A 90 -2.86 7.73 -11.89
CA ALA A 90 -2.87 6.27 -11.80
C ALA A 90 -1.49 5.64 -12.08
N LEU A 91 -0.73 6.17 -13.04
CA LEU A 91 0.64 5.73 -13.29
C LEU A 91 1.58 6.09 -12.13
N PHE A 92 1.39 7.28 -11.55
CA PHE A 92 2.19 7.76 -10.43
C PHE A 92 1.96 6.93 -9.17
N ASP A 93 0.70 6.73 -8.82
CA ASP A 93 0.22 5.89 -7.73
C ASP A 93 0.76 4.46 -7.85
N SER A 94 0.47 3.83 -8.99
CA SER A 94 1.02 2.51 -9.26
C SER A 94 2.55 2.47 -9.16
N SER A 95 3.28 3.38 -9.79
CA SER A 95 4.75 3.39 -9.71
C SER A 95 5.25 3.49 -8.27
N LEU A 96 4.66 4.37 -7.45
CA LEU A 96 5.05 4.56 -6.06
C LEU A 96 4.75 3.34 -5.18
N ASP A 97 3.66 2.61 -5.43
CA ASP A 97 3.41 1.34 -4.74
C ASP A 97 4.55 0.34 -4.96
N ARG A 98 5.08 0.26 -6.18
CA ARG A 98 6.19 -0.67 -6.49
C ARG A 98 7.45 -0.25 -5.74
N TYR A 99 7.71 1.07 -5.63
CA TYR A 99 8.82 1.57 -4.81
C TYR A 99 8.59 1.27 -3.32
N ALA A 100 7.37 1.42 -2.81
CA ALA A 100 7.03 1.09 -1.44
C ALA A 100 7.26 -0.40 -1.15
N GLU A 101 6.73 -1.30 -1.98
CA GLU A 101 6.96 -2.74 -1.88
C GLU A 101 8.46 -3.07 -1.90
N PHE A 102 9.20 -2.51 -2.86
CA PHE A 102 10.65 -2.68 -2.95
C PHE A 102 11.36 -2.31 -1.64
N MET A 103 11.03 -1.15 -1.05
CA MET A 103 11.60 -0.72 0.22
C MET A 103 11.27 -1.69 1.34
N MET A 104 10.01 -2.15 1.45
CA MET A 104 9.59 -3.08 2.50
C MET A 104 10.38 -4.40 2.44
N PHE A 105 10.49 -5.00 1.24
CA PHE A 105 11.24 -6.23 1.04
C PHE A 105 12.73 -6.03 1.28
N LEU A 106 13.30 -4.88 0.89
CA LEU A 106 14.69 -4.55 1.20
C LEU A 106 14.93 -4.47 2.71
N GLY A 107 14.01 -3.88 3.47
CA GLY A 107 14.06 -3.82 4.93
C GLY A 107 14.00 -5.20 5.59
N ILE A 108 13.07 -6.05 5.12
CA ILE A 108 12.97 -7.45 5.57
C ILE A 108 14.27 -8.21 5.26
N MET A 109 14.82 -8.02 4.06
CA MET A 109 16.08 -8.65 3.66
C MET A 109 17.25 -8.24 4.55
N ALA A 110 17.39 -6.94 4.81
CA ALA A 110 18.44 -6.41 5.68
C ALA A 110 18.39 -7.00 7.09
N TYR A 111 17.20 -7.37 7.57
CA TYR A 111 17.03 -8.08 8.83
C TYR A 111 17.40 -9.55 8.75
N LEU A 112 16.88 -10.26 7.73
CA LEU A 112 17.08 -11.71 7.58
C LEU A 112 18.54 -12.12 7.33
N ILE A 113 19.32 -11.29 6.63
CA ILE A 113 20.75 -11.55 6.38
C ILE A 113 21.56 -11.64 7.70
N LYS A 114 21.09 -11.00 8.78
CA LYS A 114 21.79 -11.01 10.08
C LYS A 114 21.81 -12.39 10.75
N PHE A 115 20.91 -13.30 10.36
CA PHE A 115 20.80 -14.64 10.96
C PHE A 115 21.84 -15.63 10.40
N ASN A 116 22.62 -15.23 9.38
CA ASN A 116 23.71 -16.01 8.76
C ASN A 116 23.33 -17.45 8.37
N ASP A 117 22.04 -17.68 8.10
CA ASP A 117 21.49 -18.96 7.67
C ASP A 117 21.37 -18.98 6.13
N PRO A 118 21.88 -20.03 5.45
CA PRO A 118 21.72 -20.20 4.02
C PRO A 118 20.25 -20.14 3.57
N LEU A 119 19.31 -20.65 4.38
CA LEU A 119 17.89 -20.66 4.06
C LEU A 119 17.32 -19.24 4.00
N TYR A 120 17.66 -18.38 4.96
CA TYR A 120 17.21 -16.98 5.00
C TYR A 120 17.80 -16.16 3.85
N THR A 121 19.04 -16.46 3.46
CA THR A 121 19.71 -15.83 2.31
C THR A 121 19.04 -16.23 0.99
N VAL A 122 18.73 -17.51 0.81
CA VAL A 122 18.03 -17.99 -0.41
C VAL A 122 16.60 -17.44 -0.48
N THR A 123 15.86 -17.43 0.63
CA THR A 123 14.48 -16.89 0.64
C THR A 123 14.43 -15.40 0.32
N THR A 124 15.41 -14.62 0.78
CA THR A 124 15.47 -13.19 0.45
C THR A 124 15.83 -12.92 -1.02
N VAL A 125 16.78 -13.67 -1.59
CA VAL A 125 17.11 -13.56 -3.02
C VAL A 125 15.91 -13.95 -3.89
N VAL A 126 15.21 -15.03 -3.56
CA VAL A 126 14.01 -15.47 -4.30
C VAL A 126 12.88 -14.45 -4.16
N ALA A 127 12.63 -13.93 -2.95
CA ALA A 127 11.60 -12.90 -2.74
C ALA A 127 11.91 -11.63 -3.54
N PHE A 128 13.17 -11.20 -3.58
CA PHE A 128 13.59 -10.03 -4.35
C PHE A 128 13.42 -10.24 -5.86
N LEU A 129 13.78 -11.42 -6.38
CA LEU A 129 13.58 -11.77 -7.80
C LEU A 129 12.10 -11.84 -8.17
N ALA A 130 11.26 -12.41 -7.30
CA ALA A 130 9.81 -12.46 -7.50
C ALA A 130 9.20 -11.05 -7.54
N LEU A 131 9.66 -10.15 -6.67
CA LEU A 131 9.27 -8.74 -6.63
C LEU A 131 9.63 -8.02 -7.94
N ASN A 132 10.85 -8.23 -8.45
CA ASN A 132 11.26 -7.70 -9.76
C ASN A 132 10.41 -8.27 -10.91
N GLY A 133 10.00 -9.54 -10.83
CA GLY A 133 9.05 -10.14 -11.77
C GLY A 133 7.65 -9.51 -11.71
N SER A 134 7.22 -9.05 -10.53
CA SER A 134 5.93 -8.35 -10.35
C SER A 134 5.92 -6.94 -10.94
N ILE A 135 7.08 -6.29 -11.07
CA ILE A 135 7.23 -4.96 -11.66
C ILE A 135 7.07 -5.00 -13.20
N LEU A 136 7.23 -6.18 -13.81
CA LEU A 136 7.18 -6.39 -15.26
C LEU A 136 5.75 -6.52 -15.84
N VAL A 137 4.70 -6.36 -15.04
CA VAL A 137 3.28 -6.53 -15.43
C VAL A 137 2.51 -5.21 -15.39
#